data_AF-A0A7H1RLT7-F1
#
_entry.id   AF-A0A7H1RLT7-F1
#
_cell.length_a   1.000
_cell.length_b   1.000
_cell.length_c   1.000
_cell.angle_alpha   90.00
_cell.angle_beta   90.00
_cell.angle_gamma   90.00
#
_symmetry.space_group_name_H-M   'P 1'
#
loop_
_entity.id
_entity.type
_entity.pdbx_description
1 polymer ?
#
loop_
_entity_poly.entity_id
_entity_poly.type
_entity_poly.pdbx_seq_one_letter_code
_entity_poly.pdbx_strand_id
1 'polypeptide(L)'
;MKATEVRHLIGRLGEFHCALKVGGSLATRANQAGFDVVCPNGRRISVKTTAQSSGFVAISKSTESLVDDLMLIQYKNGALRTVYFGPLTAATECARTYGPTNCYELDLSRAGNLANALFDASKKVLVKMEGGFVQTATRNGEYLLLVNQTAALDLLDAEDRDGIEPVAEYSFQTLEARNEYIHSRGWPSAV
;
A
#
# COMPACT_ATOMS: atom_id res chain seq x y z
N MET A 1 -26.84 -19.17 0.24
CA MET A 1 -25.97 -18.45 1.20
C MET A 1 -26.57 -17.08 1.47
N LYS A 2 -26.62 -16.64 2.73
CA LYS A 2 -27.07 -15.29 3.06
C LYS A 2 -26.00 -14.29 2.62
N ALA A 3 -26.38 -13.14 2.05
CA ALA A 3 -25.43 -12.12 1.61
C ALA A 3 -24.42 -11.70 2.72
N THR A 4 -24.85 -11.80 3.98
CA THR A 4 -24.04 -11.52 5.17
C THR A 4 -22.88 -12.51 5.37
N GLU A 5 -23.04 -13.79 5.04
CA GLU A 5 -21.99 -14.82 5.19
C GLU A 5 -20.82 -14.54 4.24
N VAL A 6 -21.13 -14.17 3.00
CA VAL A 6 -20.13 -13.79 1.99
C VAL A 6 -19.38 -12.52 2.43
N ARG A 7 -20.08 -11.54 3.01
CA ARG A 7 -19.46 -10.32 3.54
C ARG A 7 -18.47 -10.62 4.68
N HIS A 8 -18.82 -11.52 5.60
CA HIS A 8 -17.91 -11.90 6.69
C HIS A 8 -16.69 -12.66 6.17
N LEU A 9 -16.88 -13.54 5.19
CA LEU A 9 -15.78 -14.30 4.59
C LEU A 9 -14.76 -13.39 3.91
N ILE A 10 -15.20 -12.43 3.07
CA ILE A 10 -14.29 -11.47 2.42
C ILE A 10 -13.60 -10.56 3.44
N GLY A 11 -14.27 -10.24 4.56
CA GLY A 11 -13.66 -9.53 5.68
C GLY A 11 -12.42 -10.27 6.20
N ARG A 12 -12.61 -11.53 6.58
CA ARG A 12 -11.52 -12.40 7.07
C ARG A 12 -10.40 -12.61 6.06
N LEU A 13 -10.74 -12.81 4.78
CA LEU A 13 -9.74 -12.89 3.71
C LEU A 13 -8.89 -11.63 3.61
N GLY A 14 -9.50 -10.45 3.77
CA GLY A 14 -8.76 -9.19 3.79
C GLY A 14 -7.81 -9.07 4.99
N GLU A 15 -8.23 -9.54 6.17
CA GLU A 15 -7.37 -9.54 7.36
C GLU A 15 -6.14 -10.44 7.16
N PHE A 16 -6.33 -11.65 6.62
CA PHE A 16 -5.22 -12.54 6.27
C PHE A 16 -4.30 -11.92 5.21
N HIS A 17 -4.86 -11.32 4.16
CA HIS A 17 -4.09 -10.60 3.15
C HIS A 17 -3.27 -9.48 3.77
N CYS A 18 -3.85 -8.70 4.67
CA CYS A 18 -3.15 -7.64 5.39
C CYS A 18 -1.99 -8.21 6.23
N ALA A 19 -2.24 -9.25 7.04
CA ALA A 19 -1.23 -9.87 7.89
C ALA A 19 -0.03 -10.39 7.07
N LEU A 20 -0.30 -11.13 5.98
CA LEU A 20 0.74 -11.61 5.07
C LEU A 20 1.53 -10.46 4.44
N LYS A 21 0.83 -9.43 3.99
CA LYS A 21 1.42 -8.29 3.28
C LYS A 21 2.35 -7.44 4.15
N VAL A 22 2.08 -7.34 5.44
CA VAL A 22 2.89 -6.53 6.37
C VAL A 22 3.82 -7.38 7.25
N GLY A 23 3.90 -8.69 7.00
CA GLY A 23 4.58 -9.66 7.88
C GLY A 23 4.04 -9.66 9.31
N GLY A 24 2.79 -9.23 9.50
CA GLY A 24 2.15 -9.04 10.79
C GLY A 24 1.40 -10.28 11.27
N SER A 25 0.80 -10.15 12.44
CA SER A 25 -0.08 -11.15 13.03
C SER A 25 -1.49 -10.61 13.17
N LEU A 26 -2.49 -11.48 12.99
CA LEU A 26 -3.87 -11.14 13.33
C LEU A 26 -3.95 -10.76 14.81
N ALA A 27 -4.80 -9.79 15.15
CA ALA A 27 -5.12 -9.49 16.54
C ALA A 27 -5.82 -10.71 17.17
N THR A 28 -5.08 -11.51 17.95
CA THR A 28 -5.50 -12.85 18.38
C THR A 28 -6.49 -12.87 19.55
N ARG A 29 -6.81 -11.73 20.16
CA ARG A 29 -7.83 -11.66 21.22
C ARG A 29 -9.20 -11.40 20.62
N ALA A 30 -10.09 -12.40 20.69
CA ALA A 30 -11.52 -12.18 20.55
C ALA A 30 -11.93 -11.06 21.54
N ASN A 31 -12.48 -9.96 21.02
CA ASN A 31 -12.82 -8.71 21.72
C ASN A 31 -11.68 -7.69 21.99
N GLN A 32 -10.52 -7.77 21.34
CA GLN A 32 -9.66 -6.58 21.22
C GLN A 32 -10.32 -5.59 20.26
N ALA A 33 -10.94 -4.56 20.83
CA ALA A 33 -11.65 -3.55 20.05
C ALA A 33 -10.65 -2.67 19.26
N GLY A 34 -10.82 -2.62 17.95
CA GLY A 34 -10.43 -1.47 17.13
C GLY A 34 -9.53 -1.73 15.93
N PHE A 35 -8.70 -2.77 15.96
CA PHE A 35 -7.75 -3.12 14.88
C PHE A 35 -7.73 -4.63 14.64
N ASP A 36 -7.30 -5.02 13.44
CA ASP A 36 -7.40 -6.40 12.96
C ASP A 36 -6.03 -7.08 12.83
N VAL A 37 -4.97 -6.30 12.58
CA VAL A 37 -3.60 -6.78 12.37
C VAL A 37 -2.60 -5.95 13.17
N VAL A 38 -1.56 -6.59 13.70
CA VAL A 38 -0.41 -5.94 14.34
C VAL A 38 0.85 -6.24 13.53
N CYS A 39 1.54 -5.18 13.11
CA CYS A 39 2.82 -5.26 12.41
C CYS A 39 3.96 -5.70 13.34
N PRO A 40 5.08 -6.22 12.81
CA PRO A 40 6.26 -6.52 13.61
C PRO A 40 6.81 -5.33 14.41
N ASN A 41 6.64 -4.12 13.88
CA ASN A 41 7.03 -2.86 14.54
C ASN A 41 6.00 -2.36 15.57
N GLY A 42 4.97 -3.14 15.89
CA GLY A 42 3.94 -2.82 16.88
C GLY A 42 2.80 -1.92 16.37
N ARG A 43 2.85 -1.44 15.12
CA ARG A 43 1.75 -0.64 14.54
C ARG A 43 0.48 -1.48 14.38
N ARG A 44 -0.67 -0.87 14.66
CA ARG A 44 -2.00 -1.48 14.65
C ARG A 44 -2.76 -1.06 13.42
N ILE A 45 -3.23 -2.02 12.63
CA ILE A 45 -3.91 -1.79 11.36
C ILE A 45 -5.39 -2.17 11.50
N SER A 46 -6.29 -1.25 11.13
CA SER A 46 -7.67 -1.61 10.83
C SER A 46 -7.81 -2.01 9.36
N VAL A 47 -8.46 -3.13 9.11
CA VAL A 47 -8.70 -3.68 7.78
C VAL A 47 -10.16 -3.48 7.39
N LYS A 48 -10.38 -2.91 6.21
CA LYS A 48 -11.71 -2.78 5.61
C LYS A 48 -11.70 -3.46 4.25
N THR A 49 -12.51 -4.51 4.10
CA THR A 49 -12.70 -5.18 2.82
C THR A 49 -14.05 -4.80 2.22
N THR A 50 -14.06 -4.43 0.94
CA THR A 50 -15.29 -4.18 0.19
C THR A 50 -15.30 -4.94 -1.13
N ALA A 51 -16.48 -5.42 -1.54
CA ALA A 51 -16.69 -5.95 -2.89
C ALA A 51 -17.21 -4.86 -3.86
N GLN A 52 -17.45 -3.65 -3.37
CA GLN A 52 -17.99 -2.57 -4.17
C GLN A 52 -16.90 -1.98 -5.09
N SER A 53 -17.31 -1.62 -6.32
CA SER A 53 -16.43 -0.92 -7.27
C SER A 53 -16.42 0.60 -7.05
N SER A 54 -17.44 1.14 -6.38
CA SER A 54 -17.61 2.57 -6.07
C SER A 54 -18.35 2.76 -4.75
N GLY A 55 -18.39 3.99 -4.24
CA GLY A 55 -19.02 4.33 -2.97
C GLY A 55 -17.99 4.57 -1.87
N PHE A 56 -18.39 4.33 -0.63
CA PHE A 56 -17.59 4.65 0.55
C PHE A 56 -17.48 3.48 1.52
N VAL A 57 -16.41 3.50 2.30
CA VAL A 57 -16.25 2.64 3.48
C VAL A 57 -16.38 3.46 4.75
N ALA A 58 -17.08 2.89 5.72
CA ALA A 58 -17.22 3.51 7.04
C ALA A 58 -16.02 3.16 7.92
N ILE A 59 -15.43 4.20 8.52
CA ILE A 59 -14.38 4.13 9.53
C ILE A 59 -15.00 4.60 10.84
N SER A 60 -14.95 3.77 11.87
CA SER A 60 -15.55 4.12 13.16
C SER A 60 -14.68 5.15 13.88
N LYS A 61 -15.28 6.25 14.36
CA LYS A 61 -14.60 7.22 15.23
C LYS A 61 -14.26 6.63 16.60
N SER A 62 -15.06 5.67 17.07
CA SER A 62 -14.85 5.06 18.40
C SER A 62 -13.55 4.26 18.51
N THR A 63 -12.97 3.84 17.38
CA THR A 63 -11.76 3.03 17.32
C THR A 63 -10.56 3.79 16.80
N GLU A 64 -10.72 5.08 16.47
CA GLU A 64 -9.68 5.90 15.83
C GLU A 64 -8.41 6.00 16.68
N SER A 65 -8.54 6.18 18.00
CA SER A 65 -7.39 6.27 18.92
C SER A 65 -6.65 4.95 19.15
N LEU A 66 -7.20 3.84 18.66
CA LEU A 66 -6.67 2.49 18.87
C LEU A 66 -5.92 1.96 17.64
N VAL A 67 -5.90 2.72 16.55
CA VAL A 67 -5.46 2.31 15.22
C VAL A 67 -4.44 3.30 14.70
N ASP A 68 -3.32 2.80 14.19
CA ASP A 68 -2.26 3.63 13.61
C ASP A 68 -2.44 3.75 12.08
N ASP A 69 -2.85 2.67 11.42
CA ASP A 69 -3.01 2.57 9.97
C ASP A 69 -4.36 2.00 9.54
N LEU A 70 -4.80 2.37 8.34
CA LEU A 70 -5.92 1.75 7.64
C LEU A 70 -5.41 0.97 6.43
N MET A 71 -5.82 -0.28 6.27
CA MET A 71 -5.73 -1.01 5.01
C MET A 71 -7.12 -1.21 4.41
N LEU A 72 -7.35 -0.61 3.25
CA LEU A 72 -8.56 -0.78 2.46
C LEU A 72 -8.29 -1.75 1.32
N ILE A 73 -9.07 -2.83 1.28
CA ILE A 73 -8.94 -3.91 0.32
C ILE A 73 -10.23 -4.01 -0.50
N GLN A 74 -10.08 -4.09 -1.81
CA GLN A 74 -11.15 -4.38 -2.74
C GLN A 74 -11.07 -5.84 -3.17
N TYR A 75 -12.16 -6.58 -2.98
CA TYR A 75 -12.33 -7.92 -3.54
C TYR A 75 -13.14 -7.83 -4.84
N LYS A 76 -12.54 -8.21 -5.97
CA LYS A 76 -13.20 -8.19 -7.27
C LYS A 76 -12.70 -9.37 -8.11
N ASN A 77 -13.62 -10.10 -8.73
CA ASN A 77 -13.32 -11.22 -9.64
C ASN A 77 -12.35 -12.26 -9.04
N GLY A 78 -12.50 -12.61 -7.77
CA GLY A 78 -11.63 -13.58 -7.10
C GLY A 78 -10.29 -13.03 -6.60
N ALA A 79 -9.98 -11.76 -6.88
CA ALA A 79 -8.72 -11.13 -6.50
C ALA A 79 -8.90 -10.09 -5.38
N LEU A 80 -7.94 -10.02 -4.47
CA LEU A 80 -7.82 -8.98 -3.45
C LEU A 80 -6.81 -7.92 -3.93
N ARG A 81 -7.24 -6.66 -3.95
CA ARG A 81 -6.41 -5.51 -4.31
C ARG A 81 -6.40 -4.52 -3.16
N THR A 82 -5.22 -4.12 -2.69
CA THR A 82 -5.10 -2.98 -1.77
C THR A 82 -5.40 -1.69 -2.52
N VAL A 83 -6.43 -0.96 -2.09
CA VAL A 83 -6.82 0.36 -2.61
C VAL A 83 -6.06 1.46 -1.86
N TYR A 84 -5.88 1.28 -0.55
CA TYR A 84 -5.17 2.21 0.31
C TYR A 84 -4.47 1.44 1.43
N PHE A 85 -3.26 1.85 1.76
CA PHE A 85 -2.58 1.48 2.99
C PHE A 85 -1.73 2.64 3.47
N GLY A 86 -1.94 3.07 4.71
CA GLY A 86 -1.21 4.18 5.32
C GLY A 86 -1.87 4.70 6.59
N PRO A 87 -1.41 5.86 7.10
CA PRO A 87 -1.87 6.42 8.36
C PRO A 87 -3.38 6.63 8.40
N LEU A 88 -4.03 6.17 9.47
CA LEU A 88 -5.47 6.36 9.63
C LEU A 88 -5.87 7.84 9.54
N THR A 89 -5.05 8.73 10.10
CA THR A 89 -5.27 10.19 10.10
C THR A 89 -5.40 10.76 8.69
N ALA A 90 -4.51 10.39 7.78
CA ALA A 90 -4.57 10.85 6.39
C ALA A 90 -5.87 10.37 5.70
N ALA A 91 -6.31 9.15 6.02
CA ALA A 91 -7.56 8.60 5.51
C ALA A 91 -8.80 9.32 6.08
N THR A 92 -8.81 9.66 7.38
CA THR A 92 -9.94 10.35 8.03
C THR A 92 -10.01 11.83 7.63
N GLU A 93 -8.89 12.50 7.39
CA GLU A 93 -8.82 13.86 6.84
C GLU A 93 -9.38 13.97 5.41
N CYS A 94 -9.21 12.92 4.60
CA CYS A 94 -9.75 12.86 3.23
C CYS A 94 -11.23 12.41 3.17
N ALA A 95 -11.75 11.90 4.28
CA ALA A 95 -13.10 11.38 4.41
C ALA A 95 -14.10 12.45 4.85
N ARG A 96 -15.38 12.25 4.52
CA ARG A 96 -16.46 13.08 5.09
C ARG A 96 -16.88 12.53 6.44
N THR A 97 -17.26 13.40 7.38
CA THR A 97 -17.90 12.97 8.62
C THR A 97 -19.39 12.73 8.39
N TYR A 98 -19.90 11.58 8.82
CA TYR A 98 -21.33 11.28 8.85
C TYR A 98 -21.84 11.28 10.29
N GLY A 99 -22.53 12.38 10.65
CA GLY A 99 -23.02 12.65 12.01
C GLY A 99 -23.93 11.56 12.60
N PRO A 100 -24.89 10.99 11.85
CA PRO A 100 -25.85 10.03 12.41
C PRO A 100 -25.24 8.73 12.96
N THR A 101 -24.13 8.26 12.39
CA THR A 101 -23.47 7.01 12.84
C THR A 101 -22.12 7.26 13.50
N ASN A 102 -21.71 8.52 13.68
CA ASN A 102 -20.40 8.91 14.20
C ASN A 102 -19.24 8.19 13.49
N CYS A 103 -19.30 8.13 12.15
CA CYS A 103 -18.27 7.49 11.32
C CYS A 103 -17.64 8.52 10.36
N TYR A 104 -16.44 8.21 9.89
CA TYR A 104 -15.93 8.78 8.65
C TYR A 104 -16.36 7.92 7.47
N GLU A 105 -16.73 8.55 6.37
CA GLU A 105 -17.03 7.86 5.11
C GLU A 105 -15.95 8.21 4.09
N LEU A 106 -15.06 7.26 3.87
CA LEU A 106 -13.97 7.38 2.91
C LEU A 106 -14.42 6.83 1.56
N ASP A 107 -14.53 7.71 0.56
CA ASP A 107 -14.83 7.30 -0.80
C ASP A 107 -13.68 6.48 -1.41
N LEU A 108 -13.99 5.41 -2.13
CA LEU A 108 -13.00 4.50 -2.71
C LEU A 108 -12.07 5.20 -3.71
N SER A 109 -12.59 6.16 -4.49
CA SER A 109 -11.77 6.91 -5.45
C SER A 109 -10.81 7.86 -4.74
N ARG A 110 -11.27 8.52 -3.66
CA ARG A 110 -10.43 9.36 -2.81
C ARG A 110 -9.34 8.56 -2.12
N ALA A 111 -9.67 7.38 -1.61
CA ALA A 111 -8.69 6.47 -1.01
C ALA A 111 -7.58 6.08 -2.00
N GLY A 112 -7.96 5.73 -3.24
CA GLY A 112 -7.00 5.41 -4.30
C GLY A 112 -6.11 6.61 -4.68
N ASN A 113 -6.71 7.80 -4.80
CA ASN A 113 -5.95 9.02 -5.10
C ASN A 113 -4.99 9.39 -3.95
N LEU A 114 -5.43 9.25 -2.70
CA LEU A 114 -4.59 9.46 -1.53
C LEU A 114 -3.43 8.46 -1.51
N ALA A 115 -3.68 7.18 -1.83
CA ALA A 115 -2.62 6.17 -1.92
C ALA A 115 -1.56 6.55 -2.97
N ASN A 116 -2.00 7.03 -4.14
CA ASN A 116 -1.09 7.50 -5.19
C ASN A 116 -0.31 8.74 -4.72
N ALA A 117 -0.96 9.71 -4.09
CA ALA A 117 -0.31 10.91 -3.58
C ALA A 117 0.73 10.59 -2.49
N LEU A 118 0.43 9.69 -1.56
CA LEU A 118 1.38 9.22 -0.55
C LEU A 118 2.55 8.46 -1.17
N PHE A 119 2.27 7.63 -2.19
CA PHE A 119 3.32 6.96 -2.94
C PHE A 119 4.23 7.96 -3.65
N ASP A 120 3.66 8.94 -4.36
CA ASP A 120 4.43 9.97 -5.05
C ASP A 120 5.24 10.85 -4.08
N ALA A 121 4.67 11.19 -2.91
CA ALA A 121 5.39 11.91 -1.87
C ALA A 121 6.54 11.09 -1.24
N SER A 122 6.43 9.76 -1.22
CA SER A 122 7.49 8.87 -0.74
C SER A 122 8.64 8.67 -1.75
N LYS A 123 8.45 9.10 -3.01
CA LYS A 123 9.49 8.95 -4.04
C LYS A 123 10.65 9.90 -3.76
N LYS A 124 11.85 9.34 -3.76
CA LYS A 124 13.10 10.07 -3.66
C LYS A 124 14.02 9.66 -4.80
N VAL A 125 14.43 10.64 -5.61
CA VAL A 125 15.42 10.41 -6.67
C VAL A 125 16.78 10.16 -6.02
N LEU A 126 17.40 9.05 -6.39
CA LEU A 126 18.67 8.57 -5.86
C LEU A 126 19.84 9.06 -6.73
N VAL A 127 19.74 8.81 -8.04
CA VAL A 127 20.78 9.10 -9.02
C VAL A 127 20.13 9.53 -10.34
N LYS A 128 20.67 10.55 -10.98
CA LYS A 128 20.41 10.86 -12.39
C LYS A 128 21.64 10.46 -13.22
N MET A 129 21.42 9.76 -14.32
CA MET A 129 22.46 9.31 -15.26
C MET A 129 22.09 9.78 -16.67
N GLU A 130 23.06 9.84 -17.58
CA GLU A 130 22.72 10.01 -19.00
C GLU A 130 21.85 8.83 -19.45
N GLY A 131 20.64 9.11 -19.93
CA GLY A 131 19.70 8.09 -20.38
C GLY A 131 18.75 7.52 -19.31
N GLY A 132 18.80 7.97 -18.04
CA GLY A 132 17.92 7.39 -17.02
C GLY A 132 18.04 7.95 -15.60
N PHE A 133 17.28 7.37 -14.68
CA PHE A 133 17.37 7.68 -13.26
C PHE A 133 17.03 6.47 -12.39
N VAL A 134 17.63 6.46 -11.20
CA VAL A 134 17.30 5.54 -10.13
C VAL A 134 16.58 6.32 -9.05
N GLN A 135 15.46 5.81 -8.57
CA GLN A 135 14.70 6.40 -7.47
C GLN A 135 14.21 5.34 -6.50
N THR A 136 14.07 5.73 -5.24
CA THR A 136 13.47 4.89 -4.20
C THR A 136 12.06 5.35 -3.91
N ALA A 137 11.19 4.43 -3.50
CA ALA A 137 9.89 4.76 -2.95
C ALA A 137 9.55 3.78 -1.83
N THR A 138 8.49 4.08 -1.08
CA THR A 138 7.90 3.12 -0.14
C THR A 138 6.45 2.89 -0.54
N ARG A 139 6.08 1.62 -0.76
CA ARG A 139 4.70 1.27 -1.13
C ARG A 139 4.26 0.08 -0.30
N ASN A 140 3.17 0.23 0.43
CA ASN A 140 2.57 -0.88 1.16
C ASN A 140 3.48 -1.57 2.20
N GLY A 141 4.44 -0.86 2.80
CA GLY A 141 5.44 -1.45 3.70
C GLY A 141 6.65 -2.07 3.00
N GLU A 142 6.65 -2.13 1.67
CA GLU A 142 7.80 -2.54 0.87
C GLU A 142 8.64 -1.33 0.46
N TYR A 143 9.96 -1.55 0.40
CA TYR A 143 10.93 -0.56 -0.05
C TYR A 143 11.20 -0.83 -1.52
N LEU A 144 10.83 0.09 -2.39
CA LEU A 144 10.95 -0.07 -3.84
C LEU A 144 12.20 0.66 -4.36
N LEU A 145 12.82 0.07 -5.38
CA LEU A 145 13.83 0.68 -6.22
C LEU A 145 13.34 0.66 -7.67
N LEU A 146 13.17 1.84 -8.25
CA LEU A 146 12.71 2.03 -9.62
C LEU A 146 13.90 2.48 -10.45
N VAL A 147 14.21 1.72 -11.49
CA VAL A 147 15.30 2.00 -12.43
C VAL A 147 14.67 2.32 -13.77
N ASN A 148 14.71 3.58 -14.17
CA ASN A 148 14.25 4.03 -15.47
C ASN A 148 15.45 4.17 -16.41
N GLN A 149 15.40 3.49 -17.56
CA GLN A 149 16.42 3.52 -18.61
C GLN A 149 15.82 3.88 -19.97
N THR A 150 14.63 4.50 -19.98
CA THR A 150 13.87 4.76 -21.20
C THR A 150 14.68 5.58 -22.23
N ALA A 151 15.41 6.60 -21.78
CA ALA A 151 16.19 7.43 -22.69
C ALA A 151 17.48 6.73 -23.20
N ALA A 152 17.99 5.72 -22.51
CA ALA A 152 19.07 4.88 -23.02
C ALA A 152 18.58 3.93 -24.12
N LEU A 153 17.36 3.41 -23.99
CA LEU A 153 16.73 2.57 -25.01
C LEU A 153 16.44 3.31 -26.31
N ASP A 154 16.13 4.61 -26.23
CA ASP A 154 15.87 5.44 -27.41
C ASP A 154 17.10 5.57 -28.33
N LEU A 155 18.30 5.33 -27.80
CA LEU A 155 19.58 5.37 -28.52
C LEU A 155 19.99 4.01 -29.12
N LEU A 156 19.29 2.93 -28.79
CA LEU A 156 19.58 1.58 -29.30
C LEU A 156 18.78 1.28 -30.56
N ASP A 157 19.34 0.45 -31.45
CA ASP A 157 18.60 -0.08 -32.60
C ASP A 157 17.56 -1.11 -32.15
N ALA A 158 16.54 -1.37 -33.00
CA ALA A 158 15.40 -2.22 -32.63
C ALA A 158 15.80 -3.65 -32.23
N GLU A 159 16.90 -4.16 -32.78
CA GLU A 159 17.44 -5.50 -32.49
C GLU A 159 18.10 -5.57 -31.10
N ASP A 160 18.67 -4.46 -30.62
CA ASP A 160 19.35 -4.36 -29.31
C ASP A 160 18.39 -4.01 -28.15
N ARG A 161 17.15 -3.64 -28.46
CA ARG A 161 16.10 -3.35 -27.46
C ARG A 161 15.41 -4.61 -26.93
N ASP A 162 15.57 -5.74 -27.63
CA ASP A 162 14.78 -6.94 -27.34
C ASP A 162 15.12 -7.51 -25.96
N GLY A 163 14.10 -7.67 -25.11
CA GLY A 163 14.24 -8.16 -23.73
C GLY A 163 14.64 -7.13 -22.67
N ILE A 164 14.83 -5.85 -23.02
CA ILE A 164 15.13 -4.80 -22.03
C ILE A 164 13.85 -4.07 -21.61
N GLU A 165 13.48 -4.15 -20.33
CA GLU A 165 12.36 -3.36 -19.79
C GLU A 165 12.78 -1.89 -19.56
N PRO A 166 12.03 -0.90 -20.12
CA PRO A 166 12.35 0.53 -19.98
C PRO A 166 12.30 1.03 -18.54
N VAL A 167 11.54 0.35 -17.69
CA VAL A 167 11.41 0.63 -16.26
C VAL A 167 11.40 -0.70 -15.52
N ALA A 168 12.42 -0.94 -14.71
CA ALA A 168 12.46 -2.08 -13.80
C ALA A 168 12.08 -1.64 -12.38
N GLU A 169 11.17 -2.38 -11.74
CA GLU A 169 10.76 -2.20 -10.34
C GLU A 169 11.28 -3.37 -9.50
N TYR A 170 12.08 -3.07 -8.48
CA TYR A 170 12.57 -4.05 -7.52
C TYR A 170 11.95 -3.79 -6.15
N SER A 171 11.34 -4.80 -5.55
CA SER A 171 10.71 -4.73 -4.22
C SER A 171 11.55 -5.42 -3.15
N PHE A 172 11.71 -4.76 -2.01
CA PHE A 172 12.45 -5.26 -0.87
C PHE A 172 11.58 -5.24 0.39
N GLN A 173 11.71 -6.29 1.21
CA GLN A 173 10.97 -6.42 2.47
C GLN A 173 11.53 -5.53 3.59
N THR A 174 12.80 -5.13 3.50
CA THR A 174 13.45 -4.25 4.48
C THR A 174 14.23 -3.13 3.79
N LEU A 175 14.42 -2.04 4.53
CA LEU A 175 15.17 -0.88 4.06
C LEU A 175 16.63 -1.25 3.83
N GLU A 176 17.17 -2.06 4.74
CA GLU A 176 18.54 -2.57 4.73
C GLU A 176 18.80 -3.38 3.47
N ALA A 177 17.91 -4.31 3.11
CA ALA A 177 18.06 -5.12 1.90
C ALA A 177 18.06 -4.28 0.61
N ARG A 178 17.19 -3.25 0.53
CA ARG A 178 17.20 -2.31 -0.60
C ARG A 178 18.52 -1.54 -0.65
N ASN A 179 18.99 -1.04 0.50
CA ASN A 179 20.20 -0.24 0.57
C ASN A 179 21.45 -1.09 0.26
N GLU A 180 21.52 -2.34 0.73
CA GLU A 180 22.57 -3.30 0.34
C GLU A 180 22.56 -3.55 -1.17
N TYR A 181 21.39 -3.73 -1.78
CA TYR A 181 21.28 -3.87 -3.23
C TYR A 181 21.79 -2.62 -3.96
N ILE A 182 21.37 -1.42 -3.53
CA ILE A 182 21.84 -0.14 -4.07
C ILE A 182 23.38 -0.04 -3.96
N HIS A 183 23.95 -0.34 -2.79
CA HIS A 183 25.38 -0.32 -2.54
C HIS A 183 26.14 -1.32 -3.41
N SER A 184 25.60 -2.53 -3.60
CA SER A 184 26.21 -3.56 -4.45
C SER A 184 26.33 -3.13 -5.92
N ARG A 185 25.47 -2.19 -6.37
CA ARG A 185 25.50 -1.59 -7.71
C ARG A 185 26.42 -0.36 -7.81
N GLY A 186 27.06 0.04 -6.71
CA GLY A 186 27.90 1.24 -6.65
C GLY A 186 27.10 2.55 -6.72
N TRP A 187 25.77 2.50 -6.54
CA TRP A 187 24.95 3.70 -6.52
C TRP A 187 25.00 4.36 -5.14
N PRO A 188 25.10 5.71 -5.06
CA PRO A 188 25.05 6.41 -3.79
C PRO A 188 23.70 6.17 -3.12
N SER A 189 23.71 5.80 -1.84
CA SER A 189 22.49 5.62 -1.06
C SER A 189 21.84 6.97 -0.75
N ALA A 190 20.51 7.01 -0.80
CA ALA A 190 19.73 8.18 -0.39
C ALA A 190 19.79 8.23 1.13
N VAL A 191 20.41 9.29 1.66
CA VAL A 191 20.38 9.64 3.10
C VAL A 191 18.94 9.83 3.56
#